data_AF-A0A2V2UH49-F1
#
_entry.id   AF-A0A2V2UH49-F1
#
_cell.length_a   1.000
_cell.length_b   1.000
_cell.length_c   1.000
_cell.angle_alpha   90.00
_cell.angle_beta   90.00
_cell.angle_gamma   90.00
#
_symmetry.space_group_name_H-M   'P 1'
#
loop_
_entity.id
_entity.type
_entity.pdbx_description
1 polymer ?
#
loop_
_entity_poly.entity_id
_entity_poly.type
_entity_poly.pdbx_seq_one_letter_code
_entity_poly.pdbx_strand_id
1 'polypeptide(L)' 'MNGVQTQSTIISYAWTQVFGTTVMLTGANTATPMFTAPTVTTATSLVFSLTVTDSTGAVSSPVTVTITVS' A
#
# COMPACT_ATOMS: atom_id res chain seq x y z
N MET A 1 -34.81 17.40 4.01
CA MET A 1 -34.26 16.26 3.25
C MET A 1 -33.07 15.73 4.04
N ASN A 2 -33.20 14.59 4.71
CA ASN A 2 -32.06 13.96 5.40
C ASN A 2 -31.25 13.21 4.35
N GLY A 3 -30.12 13.78 3.93
CA GLY A 3 -29.18 13.08 3.06
C GLY A 3 -28.62 11.88 3.82
N VAL A 4 -28.98 10.67 3.39
CA VAL A 4 -28.28 9.45 3.79
C VAL A 4 -26.87 9.58 3.21
N GLN A 5 -25.93 10.06 4.01
CA GLN A 5 -24.52 9.95 3.69
C GLN A 5 -24.19 8.46 3.77
N THR A 6 -24.17 7.77 2.63
CA THR A 6 -23.63 6.41 2.57
C THR A 6 -22.18 6.50 3.00
N GLN A 7 -21.86 6.00 4.19
CA GLN A 7 -20.48 5.93 4.65
C GLN A 7 -19.74 4.99 3.69
N SER A 8 -18.87 5.57 2.85
CA SER A 8 -18.03 4.79 1.95
C SER A 8 -17.02 3.99 2.77
N THR A 9 -16.82 2.72 2.42
CA THR A 9 -15.91 1.80 3.11
C THR A 9 -14.88 1.27 2.12
N ILE A 10 -13.66 1.02 2.58
CA ILE A 10 -12.61 0.44 1.73
C ILE A 10 -12.93 -1.03 1.46
N ILE A 11 -12.90 -1.45 0.20
CA ILE A 11 -13.19 -2.82 -0.24
C ILE A 11 -11.97 -3.51 -0.86
N SER A 12 -10.95 -2.76 -1.32
CA SER A 12 -9.72 -3.34 -1.83
C SER A 12 -8.50 -2.46 -1.59
N TYR A 13 -7.34 -3.12 -1.52
CA TYR A 13 -6.03 -2.50 -1.41
C TYR A 13 -5.19 -2.93 -2.60
N ALA A 14 -4.27 -2.08 -3.04
CA ALA A 14 -3.26 -2.43 -4.02
C ALA A 14 -1.93 -1.80 -3.62
N TRP A 15 -1.00 -2.67 -3.22
CA TRP A 15 0.37 -2.32 -2.90
C TRP A 15 1.29 -2.66 -4.06
N THR A 16 2.15 -1.72 -4.42
CA THR A 16 3.21 -1.92 -5.43
C THR A 16 4.52 -1.37 -4.92
N GLN A 17 5.63 -2.05 -5.17
CA GLN A 17 6.94 -1.47 -4.92
C GLN A 17 7.31 -0.54 -6.07
N VAL A 18 7.74 0.68 -5.75
CA VAL A 18 8.07 1.72 -6.74
C VAL A 18 9.54 2.15 -6.70
N PHE A 19 10.28 1.77 -5.65
CA PHE A 19 11.71 2.05 -5.54
C PHE A 19 12.45 1.04 -4.66
N GLY A 20 13.77 0.91 -4.90
CA GLY A 20 14.68 0.08 -4.13
C GLY A 20 14.78 -1.37 -4.64
N THR A 21 15.52 -2.21 -3.92
CA THR A 21 15.69 -3.62 -4.25
C THR A 21 14.34 -4.34 -4.25
N THR A 22 13.99 -5.03 -5.34
CA THR A 22 12.71 -5.72 -5.46
C THR A 22 12.52 -6.78 -4.39
N VAL A 23 11.40 -6.72 -3.67
CA VAL A 23 10.96 -7.72 -2.70
C VAL A 23 9.60 -8.29 -3.11
N MET A 24 9.36 -9.56 -2.77
CA MET A 24 8.05 -10.16 -2.97
C MET A 24 7.11 -9.74 -1.83
N LEU A 25 6.02 -9.05 -2.18
CA LEU A 25 4.95 -8.73 -1.25
C LEU A 25 3.97 -9.90 -1.15
N THR A 26 3.80 -10.44 0.06
CA THR A 26 2.69 -11.32 0.40
C THR A 26 1.52 -10.47 0.90
N GLY A 27 0.30 -10.74 0.41
CA GLY A 27 -0.87 -9.96 0.79
C GLY A 27 -0.87 -8.53 0.22
N ALA A 28 -0.29 -8.31 -0.97
CA ALA A 28 -0.24 -7.00 -1.64
C ALA A 28 -1.63 -6.38 -1.92
N ASN A 29 -2.70 -7.19 -1.81
CA ASN A 29 -4.09 -6.76 -1.93
C ASN A 29 -4.83 -6.64 -0.59
N THR A 30 -4.11 -6.64 0.54
CA THR A 30 -4.66 -6.57 1.89
C THR A 30 -4.24 -5.28 2.61
N ALA A 31 -4.89 -4.98 3.73
CA ALA A 31 -4.52 -3.84 4.58
C ALA A 31 -3.12 -3.98 5.21
N THR A 32 -2.62 -5.22 5.33
CA THR A 32 -1.37 -5.55 6.03
C THR A 32 -0.47 -6.43 5.16
N PRO A 33 0.15 -5.87 4.10
CA PRO A 33 1.11 -6.62 3.30
C PRO A 33 2.39 -6.89 4.09
N MET A 34 3.14 -7.90 3.69
CA MET A 34 4.42 -8.25 4.30
C MET A 34 5.46 -8.60 3.24
N PHE A 35 6.74 -8.39 3.57
CA PHE A 35 7.88 -8.88 2.78
C PHE A 35 9.01 -9.28 3.74
N THR A 36 9.90 -10.13 3.25
CA THR A 36 11.16 -10.42 3.95
C THR A 36 12.17 -9.34 3.58
N ALA A 37 12.73 -8.65 4.58
CA ALA A 37 13.74 -7.62 4.35
C ALA A 37 14.96 -8.22 3.61
N PRO A 38 15.46 -7.56 2.55
CA PRO A 38 16.64 -8.02 1.84
C PRO A 38 17.89 -7.83 2.70
N THR A 39 18.91 -8.65 2.48
CA THR A 39 20.24 -8.43 3.06
C THR A 39 20.86 -7.19 2.43
N VAL A 40 21.30 -6.24 3.26
CA VAL A 40 21.93 -4.99 2.82
C VAL A 40 23.24 -4.78 3.57
N THR A 41 24.21 -4.15 2.91
CA THR A 41 25.51 -3.77 3.52
C THR A 41 25.51 -2.34 4.06
N THR A 42 24.51 -1.55 3.65
CA THR A 42 24.31 -0.14 4.05
C THR A 42 22.80 0.15 4.13
N ALA A 43 22.43 1.16 4.90
CA ALA A 43 21.04 1.61 4.99
C ALA A 43 20.43 1.83 3.59
N THR A 44 19.34 1.12 3.28
CA THR A 44 18.72 1.10 1.96
C THR A 44 17.23 1.37 2.09
N SER A 45 16.70 2.27 1.26
CA SER A 45 15.27 2.60 1.23
C SER A 45 14.52 1.73 0.23
N LEU A 46 13.39 1.17 0.68
CA LEU A 46 12.36 0.55 -0.14
C LEU A 46 11.14 1.47 -0.11
N VAL A 47 10.55 1.78 -1.27
CA VAL A 47 9.34 2.62 -1.34
C VAL A 47 8.20 1.82 -1.97
N PHE A 48 7.06 1.87 -1.30
CA PHE A 48 5.83 1.20 -1.71
C PHE A 48 4.74 2.24 -1.95
N SER A 49 3.92 2.03 -2.98
CA SER A 49 2.74 2.83 -3.27
C SER A 49 1.47 2.03 -2.94
N LEU A 50 0.56 2.65 -2.20
CA LEU A 50 -0.77 2.16 -1.88
C LEU A 50 -1.82 2.97 -2.63
N THR A 51 -2.74 2.28 -3.28
CA THR A 51 -4.07 2.80 -3.63
C THR A 51 -5.14 1.94 -2.98
N VAL A 52 -6.26 2.54 -2.58
CA VAL A 52 -7.44 1.83 -2.08
C VAL A 52 -8.64 2.09 -2.97
N THR A 53 -9.52 1.10 -3.09
CA THR A 53 -10.83 1.27 -3.73
C THR A 53 -11.92 1.20 -2.68
N ASP A 54 -12.87 2.11 -2.74
CA ASP A 54 -14.01 2.14 -1.82
C ASP A 54 -15.25 1.42 -2.38
N SER A 55 -16.30 1.30 -1.55
CA SER A 55 -17.54 0.61 -1.89
C SER A 55 -18.35 1.30 -3.00
N THR A 56 -17.96 2.50 -3.41
CA THR A 56 -18.52 3.21 -4.58
C THR A 56 -17.72 2.97 -5.86
N GLY A 57 -16.57 2.28 -5.75
CA GLY A 57 -15.63 2.05 -6.85
C GLY A 57 -14.63 3.19 -7.06
N ALA A 58 -14.64 4.22 -6.20
CA ALA A 58 -13.67 5.30 -6.28
C ALA A 58 -12.29 4.80 -5.83
N VAL A 59 -11.25 5.16 -6.59
CA VAL A 59 -9.86 4.82 -6.29
C VAL A 59 -9.15 6.04 -5.72
N SER A 60 -8.42 5.85 -4.63
CA SER A 60 -7.64 6.94 -4.02
C SER A 60 -6.48 7.37 -4.92
N SER A 61 -6.00 8.60 -4.74
CA SER A 61 -4.64 8.95 -5.15
C SER A 61 -3.62 8.03 -4.46
N PRO A 62 -2.49 7.71 -5.12
CA PRO A 62 -1.47 6.87 -4.53
C PRO A 62 -0.80 7.56 -3.33
N VAL A 63 -0.59 6.80 -2.27
CA VAL A 63 0.20 7.21 -1.10
C VAL A 63 1.47 6.37 -1.03
N THR A 64 2.61 7.01 -0.76
CA THR A 64 3.91 6.33 -0.66
C THR A 64 4.30 6.04 0.79
N VAL A 65 4.84 4.86 1.03
CA VAL A 65 5.44 4.44 2.29
C VAL A 65 6.91 4.11 2.04
N THR A 66 7.80 4.76 2.79
CA THR A 66 9.24 4.51 2.74
C THR A 66 9.68 3.69 3.95
N ILE A 67 10.38 2.59 3.70
CA ILE A 67 10.96 1.73 4.73
C ILE A 67 12.48 1.73 4.54
N THR A 68 13.22 2.05 5.60
CA THR A 68 14.68 1.97 5.60
C THR A 68 15.11 0.66 6.26
N VAL A 69 15.87 -0.15 5.54
CA VAL A 69 16.49 -1.39 6.01
C VAL A 69 17.95 -1.11 6.30
N SER A 70 18.47 -1.51 7.47
CA SER A 70 19.85 -1.28 7.90
C SER A 70 20.37 -2.43 8.74
#